data_AF-A0A0J9E0A5-F1
#
_entry.id   AF-A0A0J9E0A5-F1
#
_cell.length_a   1.000
_cell.length_b   1.000
_cell.length_c   1.000
_cell.angle_alpha   90.00
_cell.angle_beta   90.00
_cell.angle_gamma   90.00
#
_symmetry.space_group_name_H-M   'P 1'
#
loop_
_entity.id
_entity.type
_entity.pdbx_description
1 polymer ?
#
loop_
_entity_poly.entity_id
_entity_poly.type
_entity_poly.pdbx_seq_one_letter_code
_entity_poly.pdbx_strand_id
1 'polypeptide(L)'
;MSAGQVMALGAPRLHNPEGFASFIAGLSFTVDESKWQGLPNLNEADSLGHIFQILIQDMLPIYYDVKHLKSLGGRISFRVTDIGEFSILDICNRVMAFRDIPYDEATGEALIDFEIEGGAMLCYLRHVVQAAAGLHSTDEEMVPPVDAHVLQQVEATAGKSAALPIEELMARGYFRS
;
A
#
# COMPACT_ATOMS: atom_id res chain seq x y z
N MET A 1 16.09 -0.45 -2.52
CA MET A 1 15.29 0.76 -2.82
C MET A 1 14.42 1.07 -1.63
N SER A 2 14.76 2.09 -0.85
CA SER A 2 13.99 2.53 0.33
C SER A 2 12.76 3.35 -0.06
N ALA A 3 11.84 3.56 0.88
CA ALA A 3 10.70 4.46 0.71
C ALA A 3 11.12 5.84 0.20
N GLY A 4 12.19 6.41 0.77
CA GLY A 4 12.77 7.67 0.34
C GLY A 4 13.28 7.64 -1.09
N GLN A 5 13.93 6.56 -1.50
CA GLN A 5 14.41 6.38 -2.88
C GLN A 5 13.23 6.27 -3.87
N VAL A 6 12.12 5.65 -3.49
CA VAL A 6 10.90 5.59 -4.33
C VAL A 6 10.23 6.97 -4.44
N MET A 7 10.10 7.68 -3.32
CA MET A 7 9.55 9.05 -3.31
C MET A 7 10.38 10.01 -4.15
N ALA A 8 11.70 9.81 -4.21
CA ALA A 8 12.62 10.59 -5.04
C ALA A 8 12.52 10.29 -6.55
N LEU A 9 11.80 9.25 -6.99
CA LEU A 9 11.66 8.93 -8.42
C LEU A 9 10.80 9.95 -9.18
N GLY A 10 9.96 10.71 -8.47
CA GLY A 10 9.06 11.71 -9.06
C GLY A 10 8.00 11.13 -10.01
N ALA A 11 7.29 12.03 -10.70
CA ALA A 11 6.18 11.71 -11.61
C ALA A 11 6.44 10.59 -12.64
N PRO A 12 7.66 10.38 -13.18
CA PRO A 12 7.91 9.29 -14.14
C PRO A 12 7.70 7.88 -13.60
N ARG A 13 7.76 7.67 -12.29
CA ARG A 13 7.60 6.33 -11.67
C ARG A 13 6.69 6.31 -10.45
N LEU A 14 6.35 7.48 -9.92
CA LEU A 14 5.48 7.65 -8.78
C LEU A 14 4.63 8.91 -8.97
N HIS A 15 3.33 8.72 -9.15
CA HIS A 15 2.35 9.79 -9.12
C HIS A 15 1.69 9.84 -7.74
N ASN A 16 1.65 11.03 -7.16
CA ASN A 16 1.27 11.31 -5.78
C ASN A 16 2.18 10.66 -4.71
N PRO A 17 3.39 11.19 -4.49
CA PRO A 17 4.30 10.70 -3.45
C PRO A 17 3.73 10.76 -2.03
N GLU A 18 2.83 11.71 -1.74
CA GLU A 18 2.21 11.85 -0.42
C GLU A 18 1.24 10.68 -0.12
N GLY A 19 0.47 10.25 -1.13
CA GLY A 19 -0.38 9.07 -1.04
C GLY A 19 0.44 7.80 -0.80
N PHE A 20 1.58 7.66 -1.48
CA PHE A 20 2.50 6.55 -1.27
C PHE A 20 3.16 6.56 0.12
N ALA A 21 3.57 7.74 0.61
CA ALA A 21 4.09 7.88 1.96
C ALA A 21 3.05 7.48 3.03
N SER A 22 1.79 7.90 2.83
CA SER A 22 0.66 7.53 3.69
C SER A 22 0.42 6.02 3.67
N PHE A 23 0.54 5.38 2.50
CA PHE A 23 0.46 3.93 2.37
C PHE A 23 1.55 3.22 3.17
N ILE A 24 2.81 3.65 3.03
CA ILE A 24 3.95 3.02 3.72
C ILE A 24 3.84 3.15 5.24
N ALA A 25 3.36 4.28 5.75
CA ALA A 25 3.23 4.53 7.19
C ALA A 25 2.33 3.51 7.90
N GLY A 26 1.42 2.85 7.18
CA GLY A 26 0.56 1.80 7.73
C GLY A 26 1.15 0.41 7.75
N LEU A 27 2.34 0.20 7.18
CA LEU A 27 2.97 -1.12 7.15
C LEU A 27 3.70 -1.43 8.47
N SER A 28 3.34 -2.55 9.09
CA SER A 28 4.00 -3.11 10.26
C SER A 28 4.82 -4.34 9.87
N PHE A 29 6.13 -4.26 10.06
CA PHE A 29 7.07 -5.33 9.70
C PHE A 29 7.57 -6.10 10.92
N THR A 30 6.66 -6.42 11.85
CA THR A 30 6.95 -7.46 12.82
C THR A 30 6.96 -8.80 12.10
N VAL A 31 8.16 -9.36 11.87
CA VAL A 31 8.34 -10.68 11.27
C VAL A 31 7.80 -11.71 12.24
N ASP A 32 6.55 -12.08 12.03
CA ASP A 32 5.98 -13.27 12.61
C ASP A 32 6.12 -14.38 11.57
N GLU A 33 7.21 -15.15 11.66
CA GLU A 33 7.52 -16.27 10.76
C GLU A 33 6.38 -17.30 10.68
N SER A 34 5.52 -17.38 11.71
CA SER A 34 4.36 -18.26 11.69
C SER A 34 3.34 -17.87 10.61
N LYS A 35 3.27 -16.58 10.26
CA LYS A 35 2.41 -16.05 9.20
C LYS A 35 2.95 -16.32 7.80
N TRP A 36 4.21 -16.77 7.68
CA TRP A 36 4.82 -17.16 6.40
C TRP A 36 4.60 -18.62 6.03
N GLN A 37 4.26 -19.49 7.00
CA GLN A 37 4.14 -20.94 6.77
C GLN A 37 2.93 -21.36 5.93
N GLY A 38 2.01 -20.44 5.62
CA GLY A 38 0.84 -20.67 4.78
C GLY A 38 0.78 -19.82 3.52
N LEU A 39 1.86 -19.13 3.17
CA LEU A 39 1.88 -18.25 2.01
C LEU A 39 1.90 -19.04 0.70
N PRO A 40 1.25 -18.53 -0.37
CA PRO A 40 1.33 -19.14 -1.69
C PRO A 40 2.78 -19.24 -2.15
N ASN A 41 3.12 -20.36 -2.80
CA ASN A 41 4.42 -20.55 -3.39
C ASN A 41 4.60 -19.58 -4.58
N LEU A 42 5.39 -18.53 -4.41
CA LEU A 42 5.65 -17.55 -5.47
C LEU A 42 6.28 -18.18 -6.73
N ASN A 43 6.85 -19.39 -6.63
CA ASN A 43 7.38 -20.11 -7.79
C ASN A 43 6.27 -20.67 -8.71
N GLU A 44 5.01 -20.67 -8.27
CA GLU A 44 3.83 -21.04 -9.06
C GLU A 44 3.17 -19.82 -9.72
N ALA A 45 3.76 -18.63 -9.57
CA ALA A 45 3.24 -17.43 -10.20
C ALA A 45 3.68 -17.37 -11.67
N ASP A 46 2.74 -17.64 -12.58
CA ASP A 46 2.96 -17.60 -14.03
C ASP A 46 3.16 -16.17 -14.60
N SER A 47 2.94 -15.12 -13.80
CA SER A 47 3.08 -13.73 -14.24
C SER A 47 3.36 -12.75 -13.09
N LEU A 48 3.90 -11.58 -13.46
CA LEU A 48 4.11 -10.48 -12.52
C LEU A 48 2.81 -10.01 -11.87
N GLY A 49 1.70 -10.01 -12.63
CA GLY A 49 0.36 -9.73 -12.10
C GLY A 49 -0.08 -10.71 -11.01
N HIS A 50 0.22 -12.00 -11.17
CA HIS A 50 -0.10 -13.01 -10.16
C HIS A 50 0.77 -12.85 -8.89
N ILE A 51 2.06 -12.48 -9.04
CA ILE A 51 2.91 -12.14 -7.90
C ILE A 51 2.32 -10.96 -7.11
N PHE A 52 1.93 -9.89 -7.81
CA PHE A 52 1.31 -8.73 -7.17
C PHE A 52 -0.01 -9.06 -6.51
N GLN A 53 -0.80 -9.94 -7.12
CA GLN A 53 -2.04 -10.42 -6.52
C GLN A 53 -1.77 -11.11 -5.18
N ILE A 54 -0.81 -12.04 -5.12
CA ILE A 54 -0.44 -12.72 -3.86
C ILE A 54 0.08 -11.71 -2.83
N LEU A 55 1.01 -10.83 -3.23
CA LEU A 55 1.61 -9.85 -2.32
C LEU A 55 0.57 -8.87 -1.75
N ILE A 56 -0.37 -8.41 -2.59
CA ILE A 56 -1.35 -7.40 -2.19
C ILE A 56 -2.59 -8.02 -1.55
N GLN A 57 -3.12 -9.13 -2.06
CA GLN A 57 -4.36 -9.71 -1.54
C GLN A 57 -4.12 -10.61 -0.33
N ASP A 58 -3.07 -11.41 -0.35
CA ASP A 58 -2.84 -12.42 0.69
C ASP A 58 -1.90 -11.89 1.78
N MET A 59 -0.84 -11.16 1.39
CA MET A 59 0.18 -10.72 2.35
C MET A 59 -0.12 -9.36 2.97
N LEU A 60 -0.40 -8.34 2.17
CA LEU A 60 -0.52 -6.97 2.65
C LEU A 60 -1.51 -6.81 3.82
N PRO A 61 -2.71 -7.43 3.84
CA PRO A 61 -3.65 -7.28 4.95
C PRO A 61 -3.12 -7.77 6.30
N ILE A 62 -2.18 -8.73 6.28
CA ILE A 62 -1.57 -9.29 7.48
C ILE A 62 -0.66 -8.27 8.18
N TYR A 63 -0.04 -7.40 7.38
CA TYR A 63 0.99 -6.46 7.82
C TYR A 63 0.49 -5.02 7.91
N TYR A 64 -0.73 -4.74 7.48
CA TYR A 64 -1.25 -3.37 7.50
C TYR A 64 -1.95 -3.05 8.82
N ASP A 65 -1.61 -1.92 9.44
CA ASP A 65 -2.26 -1.46 10.66
C ASP A 65 -3.66 -0.90 10.35
N VAL A 66 -4.68 -1.60 10.84
CA VAL A 66 -6.08 -1.20 10.72
C VAL A 66 -6.36 0.16 11.37
N LYS A 67 -5.64 0.54 12.45
CA LYS A 67 -5.82 1.85 13.09
C LYS A 67 -5.31 2.96 12.20
N HIS A 68 -4.17 2.74 11.54
CA HIS A 68 -3.64 3.67 10.54
C HIS A 68 -4.61 3.80 9.36
N LEU A 69 -5.08 2.67 8.82
CA LEU A 69 -6.05 2.67 7.72
C LEU A 69 -7.31 3.46 8.06
N LYS A 70 -7.85 3.30 9.28
CA LYS A 70 -8.99 4.08 9.79
C LYS A 70 -8.72 5.58 9.84
N SER A 71 -7.50 5.99 10.22
CA SER A 71 -7.13 7.41 10.25
C SER A 71 -7.12 8.06 8.85
N LEU A 72 -6.86 7.26 7.82
CA LEU A 72 -6.94 7.65 6.42
C LEU A 72 -8.36 7.55 5.84
N GLY A 73 -9.34 7.22 6.68
CA GLY A 73 -10.72 7.08 6.27
C GLY A 73 -11.14 5.66 5.89
N GLY A 74 -10.37 4.66 6.30
CA GLY A 74 -10.73 3.25 6.14
C GLY A 74 -10.46 2.69 4.74
N ARG A 75 -9.80 3.45 3.84
CA ARG A 75 -9.37 2.94 2.53
C ARG A 75 -8.05 3.52 2.07
N ILE A 76 -7.34 2.76 1.25
CA ILE A 76 -6.32 3.26 0.33
C ILE A 76 -6.47 2.50 -0.98
N SER A 77 -6.43 3.21 -2.08
CA SER A 77 -6.53 2.70 -3.43
C SER A 77 -5.30 3.11 -4.22
N PHE A 78 -4.71 2.20 -4.98
CA PHE A 78 -3.52 2.52 -5.76
C PHE A 78 -3.45 1.72 -7.05
N ARG A 79 -2.79 2.33 -8.03
CA ARG A 79 -2.49 1.68 -9.30
C ARG A 79 -1.02 1.29 -9.36
N VAL A 80 -0.77 0.07 -9.80
CA VAL A 80 0.56 -0.37 -10.22
C VAL A 80 0.58 -0.40 -11.74
N THR A 81 1.34 0.51 -12.37
CA THR A 81 1.41 0.66 -13.83
C THR A 81 1.79 -0.68 -14.48
N ASP A 82 1.08 -1.03 -15.56
CA ASP A 82 1.21 -2.29 -16.32
C ASP A 82 0.84 -3.58 -15.55
N ILE A 83 0.34 -3.48 -14.32
CA ILE A 83 -0.03 -4.61 -13.47
C ILE A 83 -1.53 -4.61 -13.17
N GLY A 84 -2.04 -3.52 -12.62
CA GLY A 84 -3.43 -3.40 -12.24
C GLY A 84 -3.70 -2.45 -11.09
N GLU A 85 -4.96 -2.46 -10.67
CA GLU A 85 -5.53 -1.58 -9.67
C GLU A 85 -5.87 -2.37 -8.42
N PHE A 86 -5.60 -1.77 -7.27
CA PHE A 86 -5.73 -2.42 -5.98
C PHE A 86 -6.30 -1.47 -4.95
N SER A 87 -7.02 -2.01 -3.99
CA SER A 87 -7.48 -1.27 -2.83
C SER A 87 -7.34 -2.09 -1.56
N ILE A 88 -7.06 -1.41 -0.45
CA ILE A 88 -7.17 -1.93 0.89
C ILE A 88 -8.28 -1.19 1.63
N LEU A 89 -9.10 -1.95 2.35
CA LEU A 89 -10.29 -1.46 3.03
C LEU A 89 -10.30 -1.97 4.47
N ASP A 90 -10.72 -1.13 5.40
CA ASP A 90 -11.14 -1.57 6.73
C ASP A 90 -12.57 -2.10 6.65
N ILE A 91 -12.73 -3.39 6.86
CA ILE A 91 -14.03 -4.04 6.92
C ILE A 91 -14.11 -4.81 8.23
N CYS A 92 -15.02 -4.38 9.10
CA CYS A 92 -15.23 -4.96 10.43
C CYS A 92 -13.95 -5.01 11.28
N ASN A 93 -13.14 -3.94 11.28
CA ASN A 93 -11.88 -3.86 12.01
C ASN A 93 -10.85 -4.90 11.54
N ARG A 94 -10.87 -5.20 10.24
CA ARG A 94 -9.91 -6.05 9.55
C ARG A 94 -9.52 -5.37 8.26
N VAL A 95 -8.24 -5.42 7.93
CA VAL A 95 -7.78 -5.00 6.61
C VAL A 95 -8.15 -6.11 5.62
N MET A 96 -8.74 -5.73 4.50
CA MET A 96 -8.98 -6.59 3.35
C MET A 96 -8.46 -5.91 2.11
N ALA A 97 -7.91 -6.69 1.17
CA ALA A 97 -7.35 -6.19 -0.07
C ALA A 97 -8.10 -6.75 -1.28
N PHE A 98 -8.35 -5.88 -2.26
CA PHE A 98 -9.12 -6.19 -3.45
C PHE A 98 -8.33 -5.79 -4.69
N ARG A 99 -8.58 -6.52 -5.78
CA ARG A 99 -8.10 -6.16 -7.12
C ARG A 99 -9.20 -5.41 -7.84
N ASP A 100 -9.41 -4.19 -7.39
CA ASP A 100 -10.23 -3.17 -8.02
C ASP A 100 -10.05 -1.87 -7.22
N ILE A 101 -10.51 -0.76 -7.78
CA ILE A 101 -10.56 0.52 -7.08
C ILE A 101 -12.00 1.04 -6.99
N PRO A 102 -12.42 1.54 -5.82
CA PRO A 102 -13.71 2.19 -5.69
C PRO A 102 -13.79 3.45 -6.56
N TYR A 103 -15.00 3.77 -6.99
CA TYR A 103 -15.30 4.98 -7.75
C TYR A 103 -16.09 5.97 -6.88
N ASP A 104 -15.87 7.25 -7.11
CA ASP A 104 -16.73 8.31 -6.59
C ASP A 104 -18.06 8.30 -7.35
N GLU A 105 -19.20 8.16 -6.66
CA GLU A 105 -20.51 8.11 -7.32
C GLU A 105 -20.92 9.46 -7.93
N ALA A 106 -20.46 10.57 -7.35
CA ALA A 106 -20.86 11.90 -7.79
C ALA A 106 -20.10 12.32 -9.05
N THR A 107 -18.83 11.95 -9.15
CA THR A 107 -17.97 12.30 -10.30
C THR A 107 -17.81 11.16 -11.30
N GLY A 108 -18.02 9.91 -10.88
CA GLY A 108 -17.70 8.70 -11.65
C GLY A 108 -16.19 8.44 -11.74
N GLU A 109 -15.36 9.21 -11.04
CA GLU A 109 -13.91 9.08 -11.12
C GLU A 109 -13.39 7.98 -10.20
N ALA A 110 -12.35 7.30 -10.68
CA ALA A 110 -11.63 6.31 -9.90
C ALA A 110 -10.94 6.98 -8.72
N LEU A 111 -11.18 6.48 -7.51
CA LEU A 111 -10.54 6.99 -6.31
C LEU A 111 -9.15 6.35 -6.20
N ILE A 112 -8.11 7.06 -6.67
CA ILE A 112 -6.71 6.59 -6.65
C ILE A 112 -5.89 7.52 -5.76
N ASP A 113 -5.31 6.95 -4.70
CA ASP A 113 -4.49 7.68 -3.74
C ASP A 113 -3.04 7.81 -4.23
N PHE A 114 -2.51 6.82 -4.97
CA PHE A 114 -1.23 6.95 -5.68
C PHE A 114 -1.12 5.98 -6.86
N GLU A 115 -0.22 6.27 -7.78
CA GLU A 115 0.18 5.36 -8.86
C GLU A 115 1.69 5.16 -8.87
N ILE A 116 2.14 3.92 -9.04
CA ILE A 116 3.56 3.56 -9.00
C ILE A 116 3.90 2.57 -10.13
N GLU A 117 5.07 2.71 -10.73
CA GLU A 117 5.60 1.75 -11.70
C GLU A 117 5.80 0.37 -11.04
N GLY A 118 5.39 -0.73 -11.71
CA GLY A 118 5.55 -2.09 -11.19
C GLY A 118 7.00 -2.43 -10.78
N GLY A 119 7.98 -1.99 -11.57
CA GLY A 119 9.40 -2.17 -11.24
C GLY A 119 9.84 -1.43 -9.97
N ALA A 120 9.33 -0.22 -9.74
CA ALA A 120 9.61 0.56 -8.53
C ALA A 120 8.96 -0.08 -7.30
N MET A 121 7.72 -0.54 -7.42
CA MET A 121 7.01 -1.22 -6.33
C MET A 121 7.67 -2.54 -5.94
N LEU A 122 8.13 -3.35 -6.89
CA LEU A 122 8.87 -4.58 -6.57
C LEU A 122 10.22 -4.30 -5.90
N CYS A 123 10.94 -3.28 -6.37
CA CYS A 123 12.19 -2.86 -5.75
C CYS A 123 11.98 -2.45 -4.28
N TYR A 124 10.85 -1.78 -3.98
CA TYR A 124 10.45 -1.44 -2.63
C TYR A 124 10.10 -2.67 -1.80
N LEU A 125 9.20 -3.54 -2.30
CA LEU A 125 8.78 -4.76 -1.58
C LEU A 125 9.96 -5.69 -1.29
N ARG A 126 10.90 -5.83 -2.23
CA ARG A 126 12.16 -6.58 -2.01
C ARG A 126 12.97 -5.98 -0.86
N HIS A 127 13.14 -4.66 -0.85
CA HIS A 127 13.90 -3.98 0.20
C HIS A 127 13.24 -4.12 1.58
N VAL A 128 11.91 -4.05 1.63
CA VAL A 128 11.12 -4.30 2.82
C VAL A 128 11.37 -5.70 3.38
N VAL A 129 11.32 -6.74 2.54
CA VAL A 129 11.58 -8.13 2.96
C VAL A 129 13.02 -8.31 3.45
N GLN A 130 13.99 -7.70 2.76
CA GLN A 130 15.40 -7.76 3.17
C GLN A 130 15.63 -7.10 4.53
N ALA A 131 15.04 -5.93 4.77
CA ALA A 131 15.11 -5.24 6.05
C ALA A 131 14.46 -6.07 7.18
N ALA A 132 13.30 -6.66 6.91
CA ALA A 132 12.60 -7.53 7.85
C ALA A 132 13.41 -8.79 8.21
N ALA A 133 14.12 -9.37 7.24
CA ALA A 133 14.97 -10.54 7.44
C ALA A 133 16.32 -10.25 8.14
N GLY A 134 16.61 -8.99 8.50
CA GLY A 134 17.92 -8.57 9.00
C GLY A 134 19.05 -8.73 7.98
N LEU A 135 18.70 -8.94 6.70
CA LEU A 135 19.62 -9.09 5.58
C LEU A 135 19.94 -7.69 5.03
N HIS A 136 20.74 -6.93 5.77
CA HIS A 136 21.39 -5.76 5.21
C HIS A 136 22.57 -6.23 4.36
N SER A 137 22.54 -6.00 3.04
CA SER A 137 23.78 -6.00 2.27
C SER A 137 24.67 -4.91 2.86
N THR A 138 25.88 -5.27 3.25
CA THR A 138 26.91 -4.39 3.85
C THR A 138 27.41 -3.27 2.94
N ASP A 139 26.73 -2.99 1.84
CA ASP A 139 27.04 -1.82 1.03
C ASP A 139 26.23 -0.64 1.57
N GLU A 140 26.94 0.28 2.21
CA GLU A 140 26.50 1.66 2.47
C GLU A 140 26.08 2.32 1.17
N GLU A 141 24.85 2.05 0.71
CA GLU A 141 24.20 2.90 -0.27
C GLU A 141 23.62 4.07 0.52
N MET A 142 24.25 5.25 0.38
CA MET A 142 23.77 6.51 0.92
C MET A 142 22.26 6.63 0.74
N VAL A 143 21.53 6.48 1.84
CA VAL A 143 20.15 6.90 1.94
C VAL A 143 20.19 8.43 1.81
N PRO A 144 19.72 9.05 0.71
CA PRO A 144 19.48 10.48 0.77
C PRO A 144 18.49 10.68 1.92
N PRO A 145 18.75 11.59 2.86
CA PRO A 145 17.85 11.82 3.97
C PRO A 145 16.46 12.05 3.38
N VAL A 146 15.48 11.26 3.82
CA VAL A 146 14.08 11.59 3.59
C VAL A 146 13.93 13.00 4.14
N ASP A 147 13.62 13.95 3.27
CA ASP A 147 13.52 15.35 3.66
C ASP A 147 12.58 15.42 4.87
N ALA A 148 13.06 15.98 5.98
CA ALA A 148 12.29 16.11 7.22
C ALA A 148 10.96 16.84 6.96
N HIS A 149 10.90 17.63 5.89
CA HIS A 149 9.69 18.28 5.40
C HIS A 149 8.62 17.28 4.89
N VAL A 150 9.03 16.18 4.25
CA VAL A 150 8.11 15.12 3.77
C VAL A 150 7.54 14.35 4.96
N LEU A 151 8.37 14.04 5.96
CA LEU A 151 7.92 13.40 7.21
C LEU A 151 6.95 14.30 8.00
N GLN A 152 7.24 15.60 8.11
CA GLN A 152 6.34 16.57 8.75
C GLN A 152 5.04 16.80 7.98
N GLN A 153 5.05 16.73 6.65
CA GLN A 153 3.83 16.85 5.84
C GLN A 153 2.94 15.61 5.97
N VAL A 154 3.50 14.41 6.09
CA VAL A 154 2.73 13.17 6.35
C VAL A 154 2.02 13.25 7.71
N GLU A 155 2.69 13.75 8.76
CA GLU A 155 2.07 13.96 10.08
C GLU A 155 0.98 15.04 10.06
N ALA A 156 1.10 16.06 9.20
CA ALA A 156 0.11 17.13 9.06
C ALA A 156 -1.13 16.72 8.22
N THR A 157 -0.98 15.78 7.28
CA THR A 157 -2.05 15.36 6.35
C THR A 157 -2.87 14.18 6.89
N ALA A 158 -2.35 13.41 7.85
CA ALA A 158 -3.09 12.36 8.58
C ALA A 158 -4.36 12.88 9.31
N GLY A 159 -4.52 14.21 9.44
CA GLY A 159 -5.71 14.84 10.01
C GLY A 159 -6.79 15.28 9.00
N LYS A 160 -6.67 15.00 7.70
CA LYS A 160 -7.53 15.60 6.66
C LYS A 160 -8.07 14.66 5.57
N SER A 161 -8.17 13.35 5.81
CA SER A 161 -8.91 12.47 4.89
C SER A 161 -10.38 12.39 5.31
N ALA A 162 -11.26 13.02 4.52
CA ALA A 162 -12.71 12.92 4.68
C ALA A 162 -13.22 11.68 3.93
N ALA A 163 -13.06 10.49 4.52
CA ALA A 163 -13.78 9.33 4.02
C ALA A 163 -15.18 9.25 4.61
N LEU A 164 -16.09 8.74 3.79
CA LEU A 164 -17.46 8.46 4.20
C LEU A 164 -17.47 7.30 5.20
N PRO A 165 -18.26 7.39 6.28
CA PRO A 165 -18.39 6.32 7.27
C PRO A 165 -18.81 4.99 6.64
N ILE A 166 -18.35 3.87 7.22
CA ILE A 166 -18.70 2.51 6.80
C ILE A 166 -20.22 2.29 6.81
N GLU A 167 -20.98 2.94 7.71
CA GLU A 167 -22.44 2.85 7.70
C GLU A 167 -23.06 3.44 6.43
N GLU A 168 -22.43 4.47 5.86
CA GLU A 168 -22.89 5.13 4.63
C GLU A 168 -22.55 4.29 3.38
N LEU A 169 -21.41 3.60 3.38
CA LEU A 169 -21.05 2.64 2.35
C LEU A 169 -21.97 1.40 2.36
N MET A 170 -22.37 0.93 3.54
CA MET A 170 -23.34 -0.17 3.66
C MET A 170 -24.76 0.24 3.25
N ALA A 171 -25.20 1.45 3.61
CA ALA A 171 -26.51 1.98 3.24
C ALA A 171 -26.68 2.17 1.71
N ARG A 172 -25.58 2.37 0.99
CA ARG A 172 -25.55 2.55 -0.47
C ARG A 172 -25.44 1.24 -1.26
N GLY A 173 -25.42 0.09 -0.58
CA GLY A 173 -25.54 -1.22 -1.24
C GLY A 173 -24.25 -1.75 -1.87
N TYR A 174 -23.09 -1.22 -1.46
CA TYR A 174 -21.76 -1.66 -1.90
C TYR A 174 -21.35 -3.05 -1.38
N PHE A 175 -22.05 -3.56 -0.37
CA PHE A 175 -21.90 -4.93 0.10
C PHE A 175 -23.25 -5.63 -0.09
N ARG A 176 -23.38 -6.42 -1.16
CA ARG A 176 -24.47 -7.38 -1.30
C ARG A 176 -24.02 -8.72 -0.74
N SER A 177 -24.85 -9.26 0.17
CA SER A 177 -24.78 -10.63 0.71
C SER A 177 -24.87 -11.69 -0.37
#